data_AF-A0A9D9I2A8-F1
#
_entry.id   AF-A0A9D9I2A8-F1
#
_cell.length_a   1.000
_cell.length_b   1.000
_cell.length_c   1.000
_cell.angle_alpha   90.00
_cell.angle_beta   90.00
_cell.angle_gamma   90.00
#
_symmetry.space_group_name_H-M   'P 1'
#
loop_
_entity.id
_entity.type
_entity.pdbx_description
1 polymer ?
#
loop_
_entity_poly.entity_id
_entity_poly.type
_entity_poly.pdbx_seq_one_letter_code
_entity_poly.pdbx_strand_id
1 'polypeptide(L)'
;QYPFGYGLSYTTFAYEDLEVKEDSISFTVKNTGKREGEEIAQLYVKAPGEQVFTPKKALKGFTKIALKPQESKRVTIAFDDKTFRYWNVVTNSWEVEGGEYQILVGSSVRDIHLIGTIVKQATTTIFPYEKAKMASYYTGEIFDVSEKEFESLLGHAIPDGSWSGELTKNDAICQMYYAKSWIGRFIYKQLTKMKKKSEEKGKPDLNILFIYNMPFRGIAKMTNGMVSMHMVDGMVEVVNGHFFKGMKKIIGGFFSNRKANKIYKKNLTK
;
A
#
# COMPACT_ATOMS: atom_id res chain seq x y z
N GLN A 1 4.78 18.41 -14.55
CA GLN A 1 4.51 17.06 -14.02
C GLN A 1 5.10 16.05 -15.00
N TYR A 2 5.77 15.00 -14.53
CA TYR A 2 6.41 13.97 -15.39
C TYR A 2 5.73 12.61 -15.20
N PRO A 3 5.42 11.85 -16.27
CA PRO A 3 4.75 10.56 -16.16
C PRO A 3 5.74 9.44 -15.76
N PHE A 4 5.20 8.29 -15.36
CA PHE A 4 6.00 7.11 -15.06
C PHE A 4 6.85 6.67 -16.28
N GLY A 5 8.11 6.33 -16.02
CA GLY A 5 9.07 5.91 -17.06
C GLY A 5 9.67 7.05 -17.88
N TYR A 6 9.29 8.31 -17.64
CA TYR A 6 9.81 9.45 -18.40
C TYR A 6 11.27 9.77 -18.07
N GLY A 7 12.07 9.99 -19.11
CA GLY A 7 13.43 10.49 -19.02
C GLY A 7 13.82 11.20 -20.32
N LEU A 8 14.55 12.32 -20.20
CA LEU A 8 15.14 12.99 -21.35
C LEU A 8 16.53 12.40 -21.65
N SER A 9 16.95 12.54 -22.90
CA SER A 9 18.29 12.17 -23.35
C SER A 9 18.91 13.32 -24.16
N TYR A 10 20.25 13.34 -24.24
CA TYR A 10 20.98 14.24 -25.14
C TYR A 10 21.01 13.75 -26.59
N THR A 11 20.38 12.61 -26.86
CA THR A 11 20.14 12.08 -28.20
C THR A 11 18.66 11.70 -28.35
N THR A 12 18.26 11.31 -29.56
CA THR A 12 16.89 10.88 -29.89
C THR A 12 16.90 9.44 -30.35
N PHE A 13 15.81 8.72 -30.09
CA PHE A 13 15.64 7.33 -30.48
C PHE A 13 14.35 7.14 -31.28
N ALA A 14 14.40 6.27 -32.28
CA ALA A 14 13.25 5.82 -33.05
C ALA A 14 13.01 4.33 -32.80
N TYR A 15 11.74 3.92 -32.88
CA TYR A 15 11.28 2.56 -32.69
C TYR A 15 10.58 2.09 -33.96
N GLU A 16 10.89 0.88 -34.43
CA GLU A 16 10.34 0.33 -35.67
C GLU A 16 10.23 -1.21 -35.62
N ASP A 17 9.56 -1.80 -36.62
CA ASP A 17 9.48 -3.24 -36.86
C ASP A 17 9.01 -4.11 -35.68
N LEU A 18 7.92 -3.70 -35.02
CA LEU A 18 7.30 -4.50 -33.96
C LEU A 18 6.78 -5.83 -34.52
N GLU A 19 7.24 -6.92 -33.91
CA GLU A 19 6.78 -8.28 -34.11
C GLU A 19 6.28 -8.82 -32.79
N VAL A 20 5.03 -9.30 -32.76
CA VAL A 20 4.40 -9.90 -31.58
C VAL A 20 4.24 -11.38 -31.81
N LYS A 21 4.85 -12.19 -30.94
CA LYS A 21 4.76 -13.66 -30.92
C LYS A 21 4.01 -14.12 -29.68
N GLU A 22 3.75 -15.42 -29.59
CA GLU A 22 3.02 -16.01 -28.47
C GLU A 22 3.75 -15.85 -27.12
N ASP A 23 5.09 -15.86 -27.14
CA ASP A 23 5.96 -15.90 -25.97
C ASP A 23 6.81 -14.63 -25.78
N SER A 24 6.76 -13.68 -26.72
CA SER A 24 7.66 -12.53 -26.73
C SER A 24 7.22 -11.44 -27.70
N ILE A 25 7.82 -10.27 -27.55
CA ILE A 25 7.86 -9.25 -28.61
C ILE A 25 9.29 -9.00 -29.06
N SER A 26 9.44 -8.58 -30.31
CA SER A 26 10.71 -8.07 -30.84
C SER A 26 10.48 -6.77 -31.61
N PHE A 27 11.40 -5.83 -31.51
CA PHE A 27 11.34 -4.53 -32.22
C PHE A 27 12.75 -3.95 -32.38
N THR A 28 12.89 -2.98 -33.27
CA THR A 28 14.16 -2.30 -33.53
C THR A 28 14.17 -0.94 -32.83
N VAL A 29 15.27 -0.61 -32.15
CA VAL A 29 15.53 0.74 -31.60
C VAL A 29 16.74 1.32 -32.30
N LYS A 30 16.60 2.54 -32.82
CA LYS A 30 17.66 3.28 -33.53
C LYS A 30 17.98 4.57 -32.83
N ASN A 31 19.26 4.86 -32.60
CA ASN A 31 19.70 6.18 -32.17
C ASN A 31 19.76 7.10 -33.40
N THR A 32 18.83 8.05 -33.50
CA THR A 32 18.72 8.98 -34.63
C THR A 32 19.52 10.26 -34.44
N GLY A 33 20.06 10.50 -33.25
CA GLY A 33 20.83 11.71 -32.95
C GLY A 33 22.32 11.60 -33.27
N LYS A 34 23.08 12.57 -32.76
CA LYS A 34 24.52 12.76 -33.02
C LYS A 34 25.42 12.33 -31.85
N ARG A 35 24.83 11.93 -30.72
CA ARG A 35 25.55 11.52 -29.51
C ARG A 35 25.20 10.08 -29.17
N GLU A 36 26.16 9.37 -28.59
CA GLU A 36 25.88 8.08 -27.96
C GLU A 36 24.90 8.29 -26.79
N GLY A 37 24.03 7.32 -26.57
CA GLY A 37 23.06 7.35 -25.48
C GLY A 37 22.52 5.97 -25.16
N GLU A 38 21.86 5.87 -24.01
CA GLU A 38 21.19 4.66 -23.57
C GLU A 38 19.68 4.92 -23.51
N GLU A 39 18.90 4.04 -24.14
CA GLU A 39 17.44 4.10 -24.17
C GLU A 39 16.86 3.01 -23.27
N ILE A 40 15.76 3.30 -22.55
CA ILE A 40 15.02 2.32 -21.76
C ILE A 40 13.69 2.06 -22.46
N ALA A 41 13.70 1.08 -23.36
CA ALA A 41 12.49 0.63 -24.03
C ALA A 41 11.57 -0.12 -23.04
N GLN A 42 10.32 0.31 -22.95
CA GLN A 42 9.34 -0.17 -21.98
C GLN A 42 8.18 -0.88 -22.70
N LEU A 43 7.87 -2.09 -22.26
CA LEU A 43 6.71 -2.87 -22.69
C LEU A 43 5.56 -2.67 -21.69
N TYR A 44 4.45 -2.16 -22.20
CA TYR A 44 3.17 -2.08 -21.51
C TYR A 44 2.14 -2.99 -22.16
N VAL A 45 1.28 -3.58 -21.35
CA VAL A 45 0.13 -4.37 -21.80
C VAL A 45 -1.16 -3.66 -21.36
N LYS A 46 -2.12 -3.56 -22.27
CA LYS A 46 -3.50 -3.17 -21.98
C LYS A 46 -4.39 -4.39 -22.19
N ALA A 47 -5.08 -4.80 -21.13
CA ALA A 47 -6.03 -5.89 -21.16
C ALA A 47 -7.34 -5.48 -21.87
N PRO A 48 -8.19 -6.45 -22.29
CA PRO A 48 -9.53 -6.17 -22.79
C PRO A 48 -10.32 -5.30 -21.81
N GLY A 49 -10.27 -5.65 -20.51
CA GLY A 49 -10.85 -4.83 -19.44
C GLY A 49 -12.38 -4.81 -19.43
N GLU A 50 -13.01 -5.85 -19.98
CA GLU A 50 -14.47 -5.93 -20.10
C GLU A 50 -15.10 -6.66 -18.90
N GLN A 51 -14.50 -7.78 -18.50
CA GLN A 51 -14.95 -8.60 -17.38
C GLN A 51 -14.27 -8.20 -16.08
N VAL A 52 -13.07 -7.63 -16.15
CA VAL A 52 -12.28 -7.23 -14.97
C VAL A 52 -11.74 -5.83 -15.17
N PHE A 53 -11.96 -4.95 -14.21
CA PHE A 53 -11.32 -3.63 -14.23
C PHE A 53 -9.81 -3.79 -14.00
N THR A 54 -9.00 -3.27 -14.91
CA THR A 54 -7.54 -3.34 -14.86
C THR A 54 -6.93 -1.97 -15.19
N PRO A 55 -5.67 -1.72 -14.84
CA PRO A 55 -4.99 -0.49 -15.27
C PRO A 55 -5.02 -0.36 -16.80
N LYS A 56 -5.27 0.85 -17.31
CA LYS A 56 -5.27 1.14 -18.76
C LYS A 56 -3.98 0.69 -19.47
N LYS A 57 -2.85 0.73 -18.76
CA LYS A 57 -1.54 0.22 -19.20
C LYS A 57 -0.80 -0.32 -17.99
N ALA A 58 -0.30 -1.54 -18.06
CA ALA A 58 0.54 -2.14 -17.03
C ALA A 58 1.94 -2.42 -17.61
N LEU A 59 3.00 -1.95 -16.96
CA LEU A 59 4.37 -2.28 -17.37
C LEU A 59 4.61 -3.79 -17.15
N LYS A 60 5.03 -4.50 -18.21
CA LYS A 60 5.30 -5.95 -18.18
C LYS A 60 6.75 -6.31 -18.50
N GLY A 61 7.53 -5.37 -19.00
CA GLY A 61 8.96 -5.57 -19.21
C GLY A 61 9.63 -4.27 -19.61
N PHE A 62 10.95 -4.23 -19.49
CA PHE A 62 11.76 -3.14 -20.02
C PHE A 62 13.17 -3.64 -20.29
N THR A 63 13.90 -2.93 -21.13
CA THR A 63 15.30 -3.24 -21.39
C THR A 63 16.07 -1.96 -21.71
N LYS A 64 17.31 -1.93 -21.25
CA LYS A 64 18.21 -0.79 -21.41
C LYS A 64 19.18 -1.08 -22.55
N ILE A 65 19.24 -0.19 -23.54
CA ILE A 65 19.98 -0.40 -24.78
C ILE A 65 20.93 0.77 -24.99
N ALA A 66 22.25 0.50 -24.95
CA ALA A 66 23.26 1.48 -25.36
C ALA A 66 23.40 1.50 -26.89
N LEU A 67 23.37 2.68 -27.51
CA LEU A 67 23.47 2.86 -28.96
C LEU A 67 24.38 4.04 -29.30
N LYS A 68 25.34 3.79 -30.20
CA LYS A 68 26.12 4.83 -30.87
C LYS A 68 25.24 5.63 -31.83
N PRO A 69 25.67 6.84 -32.27
CA PRO A 69 24.94 7.59 -33.29
C PRO A 69 24.66 6.73 -34.53
N GLN A 70 23.41 6.75 -35.01
CA GLN A 70 22.92 6.00 -36.17
C GLN A 70 22.91 4.46 -36.04
N GLU A 71 23.28 3.91 -34.88
CA GLU A 71 23.20 2.49 -34.60
C GLU A 71 21.74 2.06 -34.38
N SER A 72 21.39 0.90 -34.93
CA SER A 72 20.12 0.20 -34.67
C SER A 72 20.39 -1.13 -33.97
N LYS A 73 19.57 -1.49 -32.97
CA LYS A 73 19.56 -2.82 -32.36
C LYS A 73 18.16 -3.39 -32.35
N ARG A 74 18.04 -4.66 -32.75
CA ARG A 74 16.83 -5.45 -32.52
C ARG A 74 16.84 -5.95 -31.08
N VAL A 75 15.71 -5.80 -30.42
CA VAL A 75 15.51 -6.05 -29.00
C VAL A 75 14.35 -7.02 -28.86
N THR A 76 14.47 -7.98 -27.95
CA THR A 76 13.41 -8.95 -27.64
C THR A 76 13.08 -8.87 -26.15
N ILE A 77 11.80 -8.79 -25.82
CA ILE A 77 11.28 -8.86 -24.44
C ILE A 77 10.35 -10.06 -24.37
N ALA A 78 10.72 -11.05 -23.56
CA ALA A 78 9.91 -12.26 -23.36
C ALA A 78 8.69 -11.97 -22.48
N PHE A 79 7.58 -12.64 -22.77
CA PHE A 79 6.43 -12.71 -21.89
C PHE A 79 6.68 -13.77 -20.82
N ASP A 80 6.42 -13.41 -19.56
CA ASP A 80 6.44 -14.34 -18.43
C ASP A 80 5.02 -14.75 -18.01
N ASP A 81 4.94 -15.63 -17.01
CA ASP A 81 3.69 -16.11 -16.41
C ASP A 81 2.80 -14.97 -15.84
N LYS A 82 3.32 -13.75 -15.71
CA LYS A 82 2.66 -12.60 -15.09
C LYS A 82 2.17 -11.59 -16.11
N THR A 83 2.50 -11.77 -17.39
CA THR A 83 2.28 -10.77 -18.44
C THR A 83 0.79 -10.47 -18.63
N PHE A 84 -0.07 -11.50 -18.63
CA PHE A 84 -1.50 -11.34 -18.97
C PHE A 84 -2.46 -11.62 -17.82
N ARG A 85 -1.96 -12.10 -16.68
CA ARG A 85 -2.80 -12.57 -15.57
C ARG A 85 -3.31 -11.45 -14.67
N TYR A 86 -4.45 -11.72 -14.03
CA TYR A 86 -5.01 -10.98 -12.91
C TYR A 86 -5.34 -11.95 -11.77
N TRP A 87 -5.50 -11.43 -10.55
CA TRP A 87 -5.90 -12.25 -9.40
C TRP A 87 -7.43 -12.30 -9.32
N ASN A 88 -7.99 -13.50 -9.36
CA ASN A 88 -9.42 -13.73 -9.21
C ASN A 88 -9.72 -14.15 -7.77
N VAL A 89 -10.45 -13.30 -7.04
CA VAL A 89 -10.78 -13.53 -5.63
C VAL A 89 -11.83 -14.63 -5.43
N VAL A 90 -12.63 -14.95 -6.45
CA VAL A 90 -13.67 -15.99 -6.37
C VAL A 90 -13.05 -17.37 -6.58
N THR A 91 -12.16 -17.51 -7.58
CA THR A 91 -11.45 -18.79 -7.82
C THR A 91 -10.20 -18.94 -6.95
N ASN A 92 -9.76 -17.86 -6.29
CA ASN A 92 -8.56 -17.80 -5.45
C ASN A 92 -7.29 -18.22 -6.21
N SER A 93 -7.18 -17.76 -7.46
CA SER A 93 -6.15 -18.15 -8.41
C SER A 93 -5.75 -17.01 -9.34
N TRP A 94 -4.61 -17.20 -10.01
CA TRP A 94 -4.18 -16.35 -11.11
C TRP A 94 -4.88 -16.79 -12.40
N GLU A 95 -5.59 -15.86 -13.03
CA GLU A 95 -6.41 -16.11 -14.23
C GLU A 95 -6.04 -15.14 -15.36
N VAL A 96 -6.34 -15.50 -16.61
CA VAL A 96 -6.19 -14.66 -17.81
C VAL A 96 -7.58 -14.35 -18.34
N GLU A 97 -7.85 -13.06 -18.58
CA GLU A 97 -9.07 -12.61 -19.25
C GLU A 97 -8.96 -12.96 -20.73
N GLY A 98 -9.97 -13.62 -21.30
CA GLY A 98 -9.96 -13.91 -22.74
C GLY A 98 -10.21 -12.64 -23.55
N GLY A 99 -9.52 -12.49 -24.67
CA GLY A 99 -9.75 -11.39 -25.59
C GLY A 99 -8.48 -10.84 -26.22
N GLU A 100 -8.63 -9.70 -26.89
CA GLU A 100 -7.52 -8.99 -27.53
C GLU A 100 -6.82 -8.06 -26.53
N TYR A 101 -5.53 -8.31 -26.31
CA TYR A 101 -4.64 -7.46 -25.54
C TYR A 101 -3.86 -6.54 -26.49
N GLN A 102 -3.69 -5.26 -26.11
CA GLN A 102 -2.76 -4.38 -26.81
C GLN A 102 -1.38 -4.46 -26.17
N ILE A 103 -0.38 -4.68 -27.02
CA ILE A 103 1.04 -4.59 -26.70
C ILE A 103 1.52 -3.20 -27.09
N LEU A 104 2.04 -2.45 -26.14
CA LEU A 104 2.43 -1.06 -26.30
C LEU A 104 3.91 -0.92 -25.95
N VAL A 105 4.74 -0.49 -26.90
CA VAL A 105 6.17 -0.25 -26.67
C VAL A 105 6.44 1.25 -26.74
N GLY A 106 7.12 1.77 -25.72
CA GLY A 106 7.36 3.20 -25.60
C GLY A 106 8.62 3.54 -24.79
N SER A 107 8.91 4.83 -24.73
CA SER A 107 9.95 5.43 -23.86
C SER A 107 9.36 5.88 -22.51
N SER A 108 8.03 5.96 -22.37
CA SER A 108 7.33 6.18 -21.10
C SER A 108 5.88 5.71 -21.19
N VAL A 109 5.15 5.69 -20.07
CA VAL A 109 3.72 5.29 -20.08
C VAL A 109 2.83 6.19 -20.95
N ARG A 110 3.26 7.44 -21.21
CA ARG A 110 2.57 8.39 -22.08
C ARG A 110 3.12 8.43 -23.51
N ASP A 111 4.41 8.13 -23.69
CA ASP A 111 5.11 8.21 -24.98
C ASP A 111 5.26 6.79 -25.56
N ILE A 112 4.23 6.36 -26.30
CA ILE A 112 4.14 5.04 -26.93
C ILE A 112 4.43 5.18 -28.41
N HIS A 113 5.41 4.42 -28.89
CA HIS A 113 5.90 4.48 -30.27
C HIS A 113 5.35 3.36 -31.15
N LEU A 114 5.20 2.16 -30.59
CA LEU A 114 4.71 0.98 -31.32
C LEU A 114 3.52 0.35 -30.61
N ILE A 115 2.55 -0.11 -31.40
CA ILE A 115 1.34 -0.78 -30.92
C ILE A 115 1.15 -2.06 -31.74
N GLY A 116 0.95 -3.17 -31.05
CA GLY A 116 0.54 -4.45 -31.63
C GLY A 116 -0.58 -5.07 -30.81
N THR A 117 -1.11 -6.21 -31.26
CA THR A 117 -2.14 -6.94 -30.52
C THR A 117 -1.80 -8.42 -30.40
N ILE A 118 -2.34 -9.06 -29.38
CA ILE A 118 -2.30 -10.51 -29.20
C ILE A 118 -3.61 -10.98 -28.57
N VAL A 119 -4.16 -12.08 -29.08
CA VAL A 119 -5.36 -12.69 -28.51
C VAL A 119 -4.94 -13.76 -27.50
N LYS A 120 -5.51 -13.72 -26.29
CA LYS A 120 -5.33 -14.78 -25.28
C LYS A 120 -6.66 -15.48 -25.02
N GLN A 121 -6.58 -16.78 -24.79
CA GLN A 121 -7.73 -17.56 -24.35
C GLN A 121 -7.99 -17.33 -22.86
N ALA A 122 -9.27 -17.27 -22.48
CA ALA A 122 -9.65 -17.19 -21.08
C ALA A 122 -9.28 -18.49 -20.35
N THR A 123 -8.78 -18.37 -19.12
CA THR A 123 -8.55 -19.53 -18.25
C THR A 123 -9.77 -19.85 -17.37
N THR A 124 -10.71 -18.92 -17.26
CA THR A 124 -11.95 -19.07 -16.47
C THR A 124 -13.13 -18.36 -17.12
N THR A 125 -14.33 -18.82 -16.78
CA THR A 125 -15.62 -18.15 -17.07
C THR A 125 -16.25 -17.54 -15.82
N ILE A 126 -15.60 -17.68 -14.65
CA ILE A 126 -16.06 -17.15 -13.36
C ILE A 126 -15.35 -15.83 -13.10
N PHE A 127 -16.09 -14.72 -13.11
CA PHE A 127 -15.54 -13.38 -12.89
C PHE A 127 -16.01 -12.80 -11.54
N PRO A 128 -15.13 -12.09 -10.82
CA PRO A 128 -15.44 -11.58 -9.48
C PRO A 128 -16.30 -10.30 -9.47
N TYR A 129 -16.43 -9.60 -10.59
CA TYR A 129 -16.98 -8.24 -10.63
C TYR A 129 -18.09 -8.11 -11.67
N GLU A 130 -19.13 -7.34 -11.32
CA GLU A 130 -20.21 -6.97 -12.23
C GLU A 130 -20.05 -5.50 -12.63
N LYS A 131 -19.71 -5.23 -13.89
CA LYS A 131 -19.48 -3.88 -14.43
C LYS A 131 -20.61 -2.89 -14.11
N ALA A 132 -21.86 -3.34 -14.16
CA ALA A 132 -23.03 -2.51 -13.87
C ALA A 132 -23.12 -2.04 -12.41
N LYS A 133 -22.51 -2.76 -11.46
CA LYS A 133 -22.51 -2.43 -10.02
C LYS A 133 -21.24 -1.68 -9.58
N MET A 134 -20.30 -1.47 -10.50
CA MET A 134 -18.94 -1.00 -10.18
C MET A 134 -18.43 0.00 -11.22
N ALA A 135 -19.30 0.89 -11.71
CA ALA A 135 -18.98 1.78 -12.82
C ALA A 135 -17.71 2.60 -12.56
N SER A 136 -17.56 3.17 -11.37
CA SER A 136 -16.42 4.02 -10.99
C SER A 136 -15.09 3.26 -11.00
N TYR A 137 -15.12 1.97 -10.68
CA TYR A 137 -13.94 1.09 -10.74
C TYR A 137 -13.49 0.81 -12.19
N TYR A 138 -14.43 0.58 -13.11
CA TYR A 138 -14.10 0.35 -14.53
C TYR A 138 -13.68 1.64 -15.25
N THR A 139 -14.23 2.80 -14.87
CA THR A 139 -13.82 4.10 -15.43
C THR A 139 -12.50 4.59 -14.83
N GLY A 140 -12.21 4.23 -13.58
CA GLY A 140 -11.06 4.70 -12.81
C GLY A 140 -11.29 6.04 -12.11
N GLU A 141 -12.54 6.41 -11.86
CA GLU A 141 -12.95 7.65 -11.19
C GLU A 141 -12.89 7.48 -9.66
N ILE A 142 -11.66 7.46 -9.13
CA ILE A 142 -11.38 7.10 -7.72
C ILE A 142 -12.00 8.04 -6.67
N PHE A 143 -12.44 9.23 -7.07
CA PHE A 143 -13.06 10.21 -6.17
C PHE A 143 -14.59 10.07 -6.10
N ASP A 144 -15.19 9.31 -7.02
CA ASP A 144 -16.64 9.22 -7.19
C ASP A 144 -17.18 7.82 -6.80
N VAL A 145 -16.37 6.99 -6.16
CA VAL A 145 -16.76 5.65 -5.70
C VAL A 145 -17.82 5.77 -4.60
N SER A 146 -19.05 5.36 -4.91
CA SER A 146 -20.14 5.35 -3.93
C SER A 146 -19.99 4.23 -2.89
N GLU A 147 -20.61 4.41 -1.72
CA GLU A 147 -20.65 3.37 -0.67
C GLU A 147 -21.18 2.04 -1.21
N LYS A 148 -22.22 2.05 -2.06
CA LYS A 148 -22.80 0.84 -2.65
C LYS A 148 -21.81 0.09 -3.55
N GLU A 149 -21.03 0.81 -4.34
CA GLU A 149 -19.99 0.20 -5.18
C GLU A 149 -18.92 -0.44 -4.30
N PHE A 150 -18.51 0.25 -3.24
CA PHE A 150 -17.50 -0.25 -2.31
C PHE A 150 -17.99 -1.48 -1.52
N GLU A 151 -19.23 -1.48 -1.03
CA GLU A 151 -19.86 -2.64 -0.40
C GLU A 151 -19.95 -3.84 -1.35
N SER A 152 -20.26 -3.57 -2.62
CA SER A 152 -20.27 -4.61 -3.67
C SER A 152 -18.88 -5.22 -3.87
N LEU A 153 -17.82 -4.41 -3.81
CA LEU A 153 -16.44 -4.91 -3.85
C LEU A 153 -16.07 -5.72 -2.60
N LEU A 154 -16.47 -5.27 -1.41
CA LEU A 154 -16.15 -5.92 -0.13
C LEU A 154 -16.92 -7.24 0.06
N GLY A 155 -18.10 -7.38 -0.54
CA GLY A 155 -19.01 -8.49 -0.31
C GLY A 155 -19.75 -8.40 1.03
N HIS A 156 -19.67 -7.26 1.72
CA HIS A 156 -20.41 -6.97 2.95
C HIS A 156 -20.63 -5.46 3.12
N ALA A 157 -21.56 -5.09 3.99
CA ALA A 157 -21.85 -3.69 4.30
C ALA A 157 -20.63 -3.00 4.93
N ILE A 158 -20.47 -1.70 4.64
CA ILE A 158 -19.45 -0.88 5.29
C ILE A 158 -19.78 -0.85 6.78
N PRO A 159 -18.83 -1.16 7.68
CA PRO A 159 -19.08 -1.08 9.11
C PRO A 159 -19.52 0.34 9.50
N ASP A 160 -20.50 0.46 10.39
CA ASP A 160 -21.01 1.75 10.89
C ASP A 160 -20.00 2.57 11.72
N GLY A 161 -18.75 2.10 11.79
CA GLY A 161 -17.65 2.68 12.56
C GLY A 161 -17.75 2.42 14.06
N SER A 162 -18.81 1.78 14.55
CA SER A 162 -18.94 1.40 15.94
C SER A 162 -18.02 0.21 16.26
N TRP A 163 -17.34 0.27 17.40
CA TRP A 163 -16.46 -0.80 17.85
C TRP A 163 -16.74 -1.12 19.32
N SER A 164 -16.91 -2.40 19.64
CA SER A 164 -17.36 -2.89 20.95
C SER A 164 -16.42 -3.91 21.61
N GLY A 165 -15.16 -3.95 21.18
CA GLY A 165 -14.15 -4.88 21.68
C GLY A 165 -13.46 -4.47 23.00
N GLU A 166 -12.46 -5.25 23.39
CA GLU A 166 -11.52 -4.87 24.45
C GLU A 166 -10.27 -4.26 23.85
N LEU A 167 -9.82 -3.15 24.43
CA LEU A 167 -8.58 -2.53 24.01
C LEU A 167 -7.42 -3.44 24.41
N THR A 168 -6.42 -3.51 23.55
CA THR A 168 -5.21 -4.30 23.73
C THR A 168 -4.00 -3.37 23.85
N LYS A 169 -2.85 -3.91 24.22
CA LYS A 169 -1.60 -3.15 24.30
C LYS A 169 -1.11 -2.57 22.95
N ASN A 170 -1.67 -3.05 21.84
CA ASN A 170 -1.35 -2.61 20.49
C ASN A 170 -2.29 -1.54 19.96
N ASP A 171 -3.43 -1.32 20.62
CA ASP A 171 -4.33 -0.22 20.31
C ASP A 171 -3.72 1.12 20.72
N ALA A 172 -4.02 2.15 19.92
CA ALA A 172 -3.60 3.51 20.16
C ALA A 172 -4.29 4.10 21.40
N ILE A 173 -3.60 4.99 22.10
CA ILE A 173 -4.13 5.70 23.28
C ILE A 173 -5.44 6.43 22.93
N CYS A 174 -5.57 7.00 21.73
CA CYS A 174 -6.80 7.66 21.29
C CYS A 174 -8.02 6.73 21.16
N GLN A 175 -7.84 5.42 21.00
CA GLN A 175 -8.94 4.46 20.97
C GLN A 175 -9.61 4.27 22.35
N MET A 176 -9.08 4.90 23.42
CA MET A 176 -9.78 5.03 24.70
C MET A 176 -11.13 5.75 24.62
N TYR A 177 -11.49 6.35 23.48
CA TYR A 177 -12.87 6.72 23.18
C TYR A 177 -13.84 5.53 23.37
N TYR A 178 -13.41 4.32 23.00
CA TYR A 178 -14.14 3.06 23.17
C TYR A 178 -13.89 2.37 24.52
N ALA A 179 -13.15 2.99 25.44
CA ALA A 179 -12.84 2.37 26.72
C ALA A 179 -14.12 2.05 27.51
N LYS A 180 -14.22 0.82 28.04
CA LYS A 180 -15.31 0.42 28.95
C LYS A 180 -15.26 1.20 30.27
N SER A 181 -14.07 1.59 30.72
CA SER A 181 -13.85 2.39 31.93
C SER A 181 -14.08 3.89 31.74
N TRP A 182 -14.73 4.53 32.72
CA TRP A 182 -14.89 5.98 32.76
C TRP A 182 -13.56 6.72 32.83
N ILE A 183 -12.53 6.14 33.47
CA ILE A 183 -11.19 6.72 33.58
C ILE A 183 -10.53 6.77 32.20
N GLY A 184 -10.62 5.69 31.43
CA GLY A 184 -10.10 5.65 30.06
C GLY A 184 -10.76 6.72 29.18
N ARG A 185 -12.10 6.80 29.22
CA ARG A 185 -12.85 7.83 28.49
C ARG A 185 -12.50 9.26 28.95
N PHE A 186 -12.22 9.45 30.24
CA PHE A 186 -11.78 10.74 30.78
C PHE A 186 -10.39 11.13 30.26
N ILE A 187 -9.42 10.22 30.31
CA ILE A 187 -8.06 10.45 29.78
C ILE A 187 -8.12 10.80 28.29
N TYR A 188 -8.90 10.04 27.51
CA TYR A 188 -9.17 10.34 26.11
C TYR A 188 -9.68 11.78 25.93
N LYS A 189 -10.75 12.18 26.64
CA LYS A 189 -11.33 13.52 26.53
C LYS A 189 -10.30 14.62 26.81
N GLN A 190 -9.41 14.42 27.80
CA GLN A 190 -8.38 15.39 28.13
C GLN A 190 -7.29 15.46 27.05
N LEU A 191 -6.80 14.32 26.55
CA LEU A 191 -5.84 14.27 25.46
C LEU A 191 -6.39 14.89 24.17
N THR A 192 -7.65 14.61 23.82
CA THR A 192 -8.31 15.21 22.65
C THR A 192 -8.45 16.73 22.80
N LYS A 193 -8.77 17.24 24.00
CA LYS A 193 -8.80 18.70 24.25
C LYS A 193 -7.42 19.33 24.08
N MET A 194 -6.38 18.69 24.61
CA MET A 194 -4.99 19.16 24.46
C MET A 194 -4.57 19.18 22.99
N LYS A 195 -4.90 18.12 22.23
CA LYS A 195 -4.65 18.02 20.79
C LYS A 195 -5.34 19.16 20.03
N LYS A 196 -6.67 19.32 20.19
CA LYS A 196 -7.45 20.36 19.49
C LYS A 196 -6.91 21.77 19.79
N LYS A 197 -6.66 22.07 21.07
CA LYS A 197 -6.08 23.35 21.50
C LYS A 197 -4.68 23.60 20.90
N SER A 198 -3.92 22.54 20.60
CA SER A 198 -2.63 22.67 19.92
C SER A 198 -2.77 22.91 18.42
N GLU A 199 -3.73 22.26 17.76
CA GLU A 199 -4.00 22.43 16.33
C GLU A 199 -4.52 23.85 16.03
N GLU A 200 -5.38 24.38 16.90
CA GLU A 200 -5.90 25.76 16.81
C GLU A 200 -4.81 26.84 16.85
N LYS A 201 -3.64 26.53 17.42
CA LYS A 201 -2.47 27.44 17.45
C LYS A 201 -1.67 27.46 16.15
N GLY A 202 -2.10 26.73 15.11
CA GLY A 202 -1.48 26.70 13.78
C GLY A 202 -0.19 25.88 13.68
N LYS A 203 0.41 25.47 14.81
CA LYS A 203 1.54 24.53 14.86
C LYS A 203 1.21 23.39 15.84
N PRO A 204 0.87 22.19 15.35
CA PRO A 204 0.58 21.05 16.20
C PRO A 204 1.81 20.63 17.01
N ASP A 205 1.62 20.37 18.30
CA ASP A 205 2.64 19.80 19.17
C ASP A 205 2.82 18.32 18.82
N LEU A 206 3.98 18.01 18.25
CA LEU A 206 4.34 16.66 17.81
C LEU A 206 4.34 15.65 18.96
N ASN A 207 4.67 16.06 20.19
CA ASN A 207 4.64 15.15 21.34
C ASN A 207 3.21 14.77 21.70
N ILE A 208 2.27 15.72 21.62
CA ILE A 208 0.85 15.44 21.87
C ILE A 208 0.31 14.52 20.78
N LEU A 209 0.61 14.79 19.51
CA LEU A 209 0.20 13.92 18.40
C LEU A 209 0.81 12.51 18.52
N PHE A 210 2.06 12.42 18.93
CA PHE A 210 2.74 11.16 19.13
C PHE A 210 2.08 10.36 20.27
N ILE A 211 1.89 10.96 21.46
CA ILE A 211 1.23 10.30 22.59
C ILE A 211 -0.21 9.90 22.23
N TYR A 212 -0.91 10.73 21.47
CA TYR A 212 -2.28 10.44 21.05
C TYR A 212 -2.38 9.19 20.18
N ASN A 213 -1.42 8.98 19.27
CA ASN A 213 -1.46 7.91 18.27
C ASN A 213 -0.58 6.70 18.59
N MET A 214 0.27 6.77 19.62
CA MET A 214 1.11 5.63 20.01
C MET A 214 0.29 4.52 20.69
N PRO A 215 0.72 3.25 20.57
CA PRO A 215 0.08 2.16 21.28
C PRO A 215 0.43 2.17 22.78
N PHE A 216 -0.40 1.56 23.64
CA PHE A 216 -0.14 1.45 25.09
C PHE A 216 1.23 0.83 25.41
N ARG A 217 1.68 -0.17 24.63
CA ARG A 217 3.02 -0.77 24.78
C ARG A 217 4.16 0.24 24.61
N GLY A 218 3.92 1.35 23.90
CA GLY A 218 4.87 2.44 23.75
C GLY A 218 5.27 3.07 25.08
N ILE A 219 4.36 3.10 26.07
CA ILE A 219 4.61 3.66 27.41
C ILE A 219 5.79 2.92 28.07
N ALA A 220 5.82 1.59 27.99
CA ALA A 220 6.91 0.81 28.55
C ALA A 220 8.26 1.09 27.84
N LYS A 221 8.23 1.40 26.55
CA LYS A 221 9.44 1.64 25.75
C LYS A 221 10.03 3.03 25.94
N MET A 222 9.19 4.02 26.26
CA MET A 222 9.63 5.42 26.33
C MET A 222 9.94 5.90 27.75
N THR A 223 9.51 5.16 28.75
CA THR A 223 9.70 5.55 30.16
C THR A 223 11.06 5.14 30.72
N ASN A 224 12.02 4.81 29.86
CA ASN A 224 13.38 4.41 30.23
C ASN A 224 13.41 3.36 31.37
N GLY A 225 12.55 2.35 31.26
CA GLY A 225 12.41 1.28 32.25
C GLY A 225 11.58 1.62 33.50
N MET A 226 10.97 2.81 33.61
CA MET A 226 10.07 3.11 34.74
C MET A 226 8.77 2.29 34.69
N VAL A 227 8.22 2.07 33.48
CA VAL A 227 7.01 1.27 33.27
C VAL A 227 7.40 -0.04 32.57
N SER A 228 6.98 -1.18 33.12
CA SER A 228 7.19 -2.51 32.52
C SER A 228 6.00 -2.93 31.65
N MET A 229 6.19 -3.94 30.79
CA MET A 229 5.07 -4.51 30.01
C MET A 229 3.95 -5.06 30.90
N HIS A 230 4.28 -5.64 32.05
CA HIS A 230 3.28 -6.11 33.02
C HIS A 230 2.44 -4.95 33.59
N MET A 231 3.03 -3.77 33.77
CA MET A 231 2.28 -2.58 34.17
C MET A 231 1.37 -2.09 33.04
N VAL A 232 1.83 -2.17 31.78
CA VAL A 232 0.99 -1.85 30.61
C VAL A 232 -0.21 -2.79 30.51
N ASP A 233 -0.03 -4.10 30.75
CA ASP A 233 -1.16 -5.04 30.78
C ASP A 233 -2.18 -4.62 31.86
N GLY A 234 -1.70 -4.21 33.03
CA GLY A 234 -2.54 -3.63 34.07
C GLY A 234 -3.27 -2.35 33.66
N MET A 235 -2.61 -1.44 32.92
CA MET A 235 -3.24 -0.23 32.39
C MET A 235 -4.37 -0.57 31.41
N VAL A 236 -4.13 -1.52 30.51
CA VAL A 236 -5.14 -2.00 29.55
C VAL A 236 -6.33 -2.61 30.29
N GLU A 237 -6.11 -3.42 31.33
CA GLU A 237 -7.21 -3.96 32.15
C GLU A 237 -8.02 -2.88 32.88
N VAL A 238 -7.37 -1.81 33.37
CA VAL A 238 -8.08 -0.67 33.96
C VAL A 238 -8.95 0.01 32.90
N VAL A 239 -8.42 0.23 31.70
CA VAL A 239 -9.14 0.88 30.59
C VAL A 239 -10.33 0.03 30.13
N ASN A 240 -10.20 -1.30 30.16
CA ASN A 240 -11.28 -2.25 29.87
C ASN A 240 -12.29 -2.45 31.02
N GLY A 241 -12.22 -1.65 32.10
CA GLY A 241 -13.22 -1.65 33.18
C GLY A 241 -12.88 -2.55 34.36
N HIS A 242 -11.79 -3.30 34.32
CA HIS A 242 -11.34 -4.14 35.44
C HIS A 242 -10.41 -3.36 36.40
N PHE A 243 -10.94 -2.27 36.97
CA PHE A 243 -10.15 -1.30 37.74
C PHE A 243 -9.29 -1.95 38.83
N PHE A 244 -9.88 -2.71 39.76
CA PHE A 244 -9.15 -3.30 40.89
C PHE A 244 -8.10 -4.32 40.44
N LYS A 245 -8.43 -5.17 39.46
CA LYS A 245 -7.51 -6.18 38.90
C LYS A 245 -6.33 -5.52 38.20
N GLY A 246 -6.61 -4.52 37.37
CA GLY A 246 -5.59 -3.76 36.65
C GLY A 246 -4.69 -2.95 37.59
N MET A 247 -5.26 -2.28 38.58
CA MET A 247 -4.49 -1.55 39.60
C MET A 247 -3.59 -2.46 40.43
N LYS A 248 -4.06 -3.65 40.80
CA LYS A 248 -3.20 -4.66 41.47
C LYS A 248 -2.00 -5.04 40.61
N LYS A 249 -2.20 -5.21 39.29
CA LYS A 249 -1.10 -5.49 38.34
C LYS A 249 -0.13 -4.32 38.20
N ILE A 250 -0.64 -3.08 38.13
CA ILE A 250 0.20 -1.87 38.03
C ILE A 250 1.06 -1.71 39.30
N ILE A 251 0.45 -1.80 40.49
CA ILE A 251 1.13 -1.63 41.77
C ILE A 251 2.16 -2.75 41.98
N GLY A 252 1.76 -4.01 41.79
CA GLY A 252 2.67 -5.14 41.89
C GLY A 252 3.81 -5.05 40.87
N GLY A 253 3.49 -4.66 39.63
CA GLY A 253 4.45 -4.41 38.56
C GLY A 253 5.44 -3.30 38.88
N PHE A 254 5.01 -2.22 39.56
CA PHE A 254 5.88 -1.13 39.97
C PHE A 254 6.95 -1.59 40.95
N PHE A 255 6.57 -2.32 42.00
CA PHE A 255 7.52 -2.82 42.99
C PHE A 255 8.49 -3.86 42.41
N SER A 256 7.98 -4.80 41.60
CA SER A 256 8.83 -5.81 40.94
C SER A 256 9.81 -5.18 39.94
N ASN A 257 9.33 -4.23 39.13
CA ASN A 257 10.15 -3.50 38.16
C ASN A 257 11.22 -2.65 38.85
N ARG A 258 10.89 -1.98 39.95
CA ARG A 258 11.87 -1.20 40.74
C ARG A 258 12.96 -2.09 41.32
N LYS A 259 12.61 -3.28 41.82
CA LYS A 259 13.59 -4.27 42.30
C LYS A 259 14.49 -4.74 41.16
N ALA A 260 13.91 -5.10 40.00
CA ALA A 260 14.65 -5.52 38.82
C ALA A 260 15.63 -4.44 38.32
N ASN A 261 15.17 -3.19 38.22
CA ASN A 261 16.02 -2.06 37.82
C ASN A 261 17.18 -1.81 38.80
N LYS A 262 16.97 -1.98 40.11
CA LYS A 262 18.04 -1.86 41.11
C LYS A 262 19.10 -2.97 40.93
N ILE A 263 18.68 -4.20 40.64
CA ILE A 263 19.58 -5.32 40.34
C ILE A 263 20.34 -5.05 39.04
N TYR A 264 19.65 -4.63 37.98
CA TYR A 264 20.25 -4.32 36.70
C TYR A 264 21.30 -3.20 36.81
N LYS A 265 20.98 -2.10 37.50
CA LYS A 265 21.95 -1.03 37.79
C LYS A 265 23.18 -1.55 38.55
N LYS A 266 22.99 -2.40 39.55
CA LYS A 266 24.09 -3.02 40.31
C LYS A 266 25.00 -3.87 39.41
N ASN A 267 24.43 -4.54 38.40
CA ASN A 267 25.19 -5.37 37.46
C ASN A 267 25.93 -4.53 36.40
N LEU A 268 25.41 -3.36 36.02
CA LEU A 268 26.10 -2.45 35.09
C LEU A 268 27.28 -1.71 35.73
N THR A 269 27.28 -1.57 37.05
CA THR A 269 28.37 -0.95 37.82
C THR A 269 29.45 -1.93 38.28
N LYS A 270 29.33 -3.21 37.89
CA LYS A 270 30.36 -4.24 38.07
C LYS A 270 31.08 -4.45 36.76
#